data_AF-A0A6I9YTK2-F1
#
_entry.id   AF-A0A6I9YTK2-F1
#
_cell.length_a   1.000
_cell.length_b   1.000
_cell.length_c   1.000
_cell.angle_alpha   90.00
_cell.angle_beta   90.00
_cell.angle_gamma   90.00
#
_symmetry.space_group_name_H-M   'P 1'
#
loop_
_entity.id
_entity.type
_entity.pdbx_description
1 polymer ?
#
loop_
_entity_poly.entity_id
_entity_poly.type
_entity_poly.pdbx_seq_one_letter_code
_entity_poly.pdbx_strand_id
1 'polypeptide(L)'
;MALQGVRVLEIAGLAPAPLCGLILADFGAQVVRVDRWPLQPFISDVQGRGKRSVALDLKQPQGTAALRRMAQRADVLVDPFRPGAPSPAGESGGSLRLMTRTIDN
;
A
#
# COMPACT_ATOMS: atom_id res chain seq x y z
N MET A 1 -11.19 16.66 6.44
CA MET A 1 -11.04 16.24 5.03
C MET A 1 -11.83 14.95 4.80
N ALA A 2 -12.15 14.61 3.56
CA ALA A 2 -13.11 13.55 3.22
C ALA A 2 -12.69 12.13 3.64
N LEU A 3 -11.38 11.85 3.75
CA LEU A 3 -10.84 10.52 4.09
C LEU A 3 -10.16 10.48 5.47
N GLN A 4 -10.49 11.41 6.36
CA GLN A 4 -9.94 11.37 7.72
C GLN A 4 -10.29 10.06 8.43
N GLY A 5 -9.30 9.48 9.10
CA GLY A 5 -9.43 8.20 9.80
C GLY A 5 -9.23 6.96 8.92
N VAL A 6 -9.21 7.09 7.60
CA VAL A 6 -8.96 5.98 6.67
C VAL A 6 -7.47 5.65 6.65
N ARG A 7 -7.12 4.36 6.83
CA ARG A 7 -5.74 3.87 6.76
C ARG A 7 -5.52 3.13 5.44
N VAL A 8 -4.53 3.57 4.68
CA VAL A 8 -4.19 3.02 3.37
C VAL A 8 -2.81 2.40 3.45
N LEU A 9 -2.69 1.16 3.01
CA LEU A 9 -1.41 0.52 2.76
C LEU A 9 -1.16 0.49 1.25
N GLU A 10 -0.08 1.12 0.81
CA GLU A 10 0.33 1.18 -0.60
C GLU A 10 1.54 0.28 -0.79
N ILE A 11 1.50 -0.68 -1.72
CA ILE A 11 2.71 -1.40 -2.14
C ILE A 11 3.36 -0.60 -3.27
N ALA A 12 4.64 -0.27 -3.12
CA ALA A 12 5.36 0.50 -4.12
C ALA A 12 5.31 -0.19 -5.50
N GLY A 13 4.94 0.60 -6.51
CA GLY A 13 4.84 0.20 -7.90
C GLY A 13 5.17 1.37 -8.82
N LEU A 14 4.88 1.21 -10.10
CA LEU A 14 5.02 2.31 -11.07
C LEU A 14 3.92 3.37 -10.87
N ALA A 15 4.07 4.49 -11.57
CA ALA A 15 3.34 5.75 -11.36
C ALA A 15 1.84 5.68 -11.02
N PRO A 16 1.01 4.76 -11.57
CA PRO A 16 -0.41 4.72 -11.21
C PRO A 16 -0.69 4.46 -9.72
N ALA A 17 0.10 3.60 -9.07
CA ALA A 17 -0.13 3.25 -7.66
C ALA A 17 0.30 4.38 -6.70
N PRO A 18 1.52 4.95 -6.80
CA PRO A 18 1.91 6.06 -5.94
C PRO A 18 1.12 7.35 -6.17
N LEU A 19 0.57 7.57 -7.38
CA LEU A 19 -0.37 8.66 -7.64
C LEU A 19 -1.69 8.45 -6.88
N CYS A 20 -2.22 7.22 -6.86
CA CYS A 20 -3.43 6.90 -6.12
C CYS A 20 -3.25 7.20 -4.62
N GLY A 21 -2.16 6.75 -3.99
CA GLY A 21 -1.93 7.03 -2.58
C GLY A 21 -1.63 8.51 -2.30
N LEU A 22 -1.01 9.25 -3.23
CA LEU A 22 -0.87 10.70 -3.09
C LEU A 22 -2.24 11.38 -3.03
N ILE A 23 -3.15 11.04 -3.95
CA ILE A 23 -4.51 11.58 -3.97
C ILE A 23 -5.22 11.22 -2.65
N LEU A 24 -5.17 9.96 -2.21
CA LEU A 24 -5.80 9.55 -0.95
C LEU A 24 -5.24 10.33 0.25
N ALA A 25 -3.93 10.57 0.29
CA ALA A 25 -3.28 11.37 1.33
C ALA A 25 -3.73 12.84 1.29
N ASP A 26 -3.85 13.44 0.10
CA ASP A 26 -4.32 14.83 -0.09
C ASP A 26 -5.78 15.00 0.39
N PHE A 27 -6.61 13.95 0.31
CA PHE A 27 -7.96 13.92 0.88
C PHE A 27 -8.01 13.53 2.37
N GLY A 28 -6.85 13.40 3.03
CA GLY A 28 -6.72 13.24 4.48
C GLY A 28 -6.59 11.80 4.98
N ALA A 29 -6.38 10.83 4.09
CA ALA A 29 -6.11 9.45 4.49
C ALA A 29 -4.70 9.29 5.08
N GLN A 30 -4.54 8.36 6.02
CA GLN A 30 -3.23 7.96 6.54
C GLN A 30 -2.62 6.91 5.63
N VAL A 31 -1.72 7.33 4.74
CA VAL A 31 -1.10 6.42 3.77
C VAL A 31 0.29 5.98 4.23
N VAL A 32 0.51 4.67 4.26
CA VAL A 32 1.83 4.05 4.47
C VAL A 32 2.22 3.30 3.20
N ARG A 33 3.31 3.74 2.55
CA ARG A 33 3.91 3.07 1.40
C ARG A 33 4.93 2.03 1.86
N VAL A 34 4.85 0.83 1.32
CA VAL A 34 5.83 -0.23 1.49
C VAL A 34 6.74 -0.26 0.27
N ASP A 35 7.95 0.26 0.44
CA ASP A 35 9.01 0.22 -0.54
C ASP A 35 9.73 -1.14 -0.50
N ARG A 36 10.28 -1.57 -1.64
CA ARG A 36 11.08 -2.80 -1.71
C ARG A 36 12.49 -2.50 -1.25
N TRP A 37 13.00 -3.29 -0.31
CA TRP A 37 14.42 -3.28 0.05
C TRP A 37 15.22 -4.15 -0.94
N PRO A 38 16.43 -3.73 -1.36
CA PRO A 38 17.06 -2.43 -1.09
C PRO A 38 16.38 -1.29 -1.84
N LEU A 39 16.34 -0.12 -1.20
CA LEU A 39 15.82 1.10 -1.82
C LEU A 39 16.62 1.43 -3.08
N GLN A 40 15.92 1.77 -4.16
CA GLN A 40 16.57 2.29 -5.36
C GLN A 40 16.78 3.81 -5.20
N PRO A 41 17.94 4.35 -5.59
CA PRO A 41 18.18 5.78 -5.54
C PRO A 41 17.25 6.49 -6.54
N PHE A 42 16.26 7.22 -6.02
CA PHE A 42 15.37 8.07 -6.80
C PHE A 42 15.77 9.53 -6.62
N ILE A 43 16.00 10.22 -7.75
CA ILE A 43 16.46 11.61 -7.80
C ILE A 43 15.36 12.58 -7.31
N SER A 44 14.07 12.16 -7.35
CA SER A 44 12.96 12.89 -6.74
C SER A 44 11.72 12.00 -6.58
N ASP A 45 11.18 11.90 -5.38
CA ASP A 45 9.95 11.16 -5.06
C ASP A 45 8.79 12.12 -4.76
N VAL A 46 8.35 12.85 -5.78
CA VAL A 46 7.22 13.79 -5.67
C VAL A 46 5.94 13.09 -5.22
N GLN A 47 5.75 11.85 -5.67
CA GLN A 47 4.56 11.06 -5.33
C GLN A 47 4.58 10.52 -3.90
N GLY A 48 5.71 10.58 -3.19
CA GLY A 48 5.85 10.24 -1.77
C GLY A 48 5.25 11.28 -0.82
N ARG A 49 4.92 12.49 -1.32
CA ARG A 49 4.37 13.59 -0.50
C ARG A 49 3.14 13.17 0.29
N GLY A 50 3.10 13.53 1.57
CA GLY A 50 1.95 13.27 2.45
C GLY A 50 1.83 11.82 2.93
N LYS A 51 2.75 10.94 2.52
CA LYS A 51 2.77 9.53 2.90
C LYS A 51 3.91 9.23 3.88
N ARG A 52 3.71 8.23 4.73
CA ARG A 52 4.81 7.58 5.44
C ARG A 52 5.35 6.44 4.58
N SER A 53 6.63 6.13 4.69
CA SER A 53 7.27 5.04 3.94
C SER A 53 8.01 4.10 4.88
N VAL A 54 8.00 2.80 4.54
CA VAL A 54 8.84 1.77 5.15
C VAL A 54 9.38 0.86 4.06
N ALA A 55 10.66 0.50 4.14
CA ALA A 55 11.25 -0.49 3.25
C ALA A 55 11.18 -1.88 3.87
N LEU A 56 10.70 -2.86 3.12
CA LEU A 56 10.69 -4.28 3.52
C LEU A 56 11.39 -5.14 2.48
N ASP A 57 12.19 -6.11 2.94
CA ASP A 57 12.66 -7.19 2.08
C ASP A 57 11.58 -8.27 1.98
N LEU A 58 10.79 -8.18 0.91
CA LEU A 58 9.67 -9.08 0.65
C LEU A 58 10.10 -10.45 0.08
N LYS A 59 11.40 -10.68 -0.10
CA LYS A 59 11.94 -12.02 -0.39
C LYS A 59 12.10 -12.85 0.88
N GLN A 60 12.13 -12.19 2.04
CA GLN A 60 12.26 -12.84 3.33
C GLN A 60 10.88 -13.13 3.96
N PRO A 61 10.68 -14.30 4.58
CA PRO A 61 9.42 -14.63 5.28
C PRO A 61 9.04 -13.60 6.34
N GLN A 62 10.01 -12.97 7.00
CA GLN A 62 9.75 -11.92 8.00
C GLN A 62 9.18 -10.66 7.35
N GLY A 63 9.63 -10.32 6.14
CA GLY A 63 9.14 -9.17 5.38
C GLY A 63 7.71 -9.38 4.88
N THR A 64 7.40 -10.55 4.33
CA THR A 64 6.02 -10.89 3.93
C THR A 64 5.09 -10.98 5.15
N ALA A 65 5.55 -11.52 6.27
CA ALA A 65 4.79 -11.54 7.52
C ALA A 65 4.54 -10.11 8.07
N ALA A 66 5.51 -9.21 7.97
CA ALA A 66 5.35 -7.80 8.35
C ALA A 66 4.31 -7.10 7.46
N LEU A 67 4.41 -7.26 6.14
CA LEU A 67 3.44 -6.72 5.19
C LEU A 67 2.01 -7.23 5.49
N ARG A 68 1.84 -8.53 5.75
CA ARG A 68 0.54 -9.10 6.12
C ARG A 68 -0.02 -8.50 7.41
N ARG A 69 0.81 -8.30 8.44
CA ARG A 69 0.39 -7.63 9.70
C ARG A 69 0.00 -6.17 9.49
N MET A 70 0.65 -5.47 8.56
CA MET A 70 0.28 -4.10 8.19
C MET A 70 -1.05 -4.10 7.43
N ALA A 71 -1.23 -5.01 6.48
CA ALA A 71 -2.45 -5.14 5.68
C ALA A 71 -3.68 -5.44 6.55
N GLN A 72 -3.54 -6.27 7.59
CA GLN A 72 -4.60 -6.56 8.57
C GLN A 72 -5.09 -5.32 9.34
N ARG A 73 -4.31 -4.25 9.36
CA ARG A 73 -4.65 -2.99 10.04
C ARG A 73 -5.05 -1.88 9.08
N ALA A 74 -4.96 -2.10 7.77
CA ALA A 74 -5.35 -1.14 6.75
C ALA A 74 -6.82 -1.32 6.40
N ASP A 75 -7.49 -0.23 6.04
CA ASP A 75 -8.86 -0.24 5.53
C ASP A 75 -8.85 -0.37 4.00
N VAL A 76 -7.77 0.08 3.35
CA VAL A 76 -7.55 -0.01 1.90
C VAL A 76 -6.13 -0.53 1.63
N LEU A 77 -6.03 -1.48 0.70
CA LEU A 77 -4.76 -1.93 0.12
C LEU A 77 -4.68 -1.47 -1.34
N VAL A 78 -3.61 -0.74 -1.68
CA VAL A 78 -3.28 -0.38 -3.06
C VAL A 78 -2.17 -1.33 -3.53
N ASP A 79 -2.56 -2.29 -4.38
CA ASP A 79 -1.68 -3.30 -4.97
C ASP A 79 -1.55 -3.07 -6.50
N PRO A 80 -0.35 -2.76 -7.03
CA PRO A 80 -0.13 -2.60 -8.46
C PRO A 80 -0.02 -3.92 -9.24
N PHE A 81 -0.01 -5.09 -8.56
CA PHE A 81 0.18 -6.37 -9.24
C PHE A 81 -1.07 -6.82 -9.98
N ARG A 82 -0.85 -7.55 -11.08
CA ARG A 82 -1.93 -8.12 -11.89
C ARG A 82 -2.67 -9.17 -11.06
N PRO A 83 -4.00 -9.29 -11.24
CA PRO A 83 -4.74 -10.40 -10.67
C PRO A 83 -4.14 -11.76 -11.02
N GLY A 84 -3.94 -12.63 -10.03
CA GLY A 84 -3.30 -13.95 -10.16
C GLY A 84 -1.77 -13.92 -10.25
N ALA A 85 -1.15 -12.74 -10.29
CA ALA A 85 0.30 -12.65 -10.16
C ALA A 85 0.72 -12.94 -8.72
N PRO A 86 1.89 -13.57 -8.52
CA PRO A 86 2.47 -13.70 -7.19
C PRO A 86 2.72 -12.30 -6.60
N SER A 87 1.97 -11.96 -5.57
CA SER A 87 2.10 -10.72 -4.81
C SER A 87 2.63 -11.05 -3.41
N PRO A 88 3.55 -10.24 -2.85
CA PRO A 88 4.05 -10.43 -1.48
C PRO A 88 2.97 -10.41 -0.39
N ALA A 89 1.80 -9.84 -0.67
CA ALA A 89 0.67 -9.79 0.25
C ALA A 89 -0.16 -11.10 0.26
N GLY A 90 0.05 -12.03 -0.67
CA GLY A 90 -0.82 -13.17 -0.97
C GLY A 90 -1.49 -13.04 -2.33
N GLU A 91 -2.25 -14.05 -2.80
CA GLU A 91 -2.88 -14.07 -4.13
C GLU A 91 -3.51 -12.71 -4.47
N SER A 92 -3.01 -12.07 -5.53
CA SER A 92 -3.55 -10.81 -6.02
C SER A 92 -4.91 -11.12 -6.64
N GLY A 93 -5.96 -11.24 -5.82
CA GLY A 93 -7.31 -11.49 -6.29
C GLY A 93 -7.92 -10.18 -6.77
N GLY A 94 -7.70 -9.84 -8.04
CA GLY A 94 -8.60 -8.95 -8.78
C GLY A 94 -8.80 -7.53 -8.24
N SER A 95 -8.06 -6.55 -8.77
CA SER A 95 -8.42 -5.13 -8.71
C SER A 95 -8.40 -4.53 -7.29
N LEU A 96 -8.64 -3.23 -7.21
CA LEU A 96 -8.85 -2.45 -5.98
C LEU A 96 -9.86 -3.17 -5.04
N ARG A 97 -9.42 -4.11 -4.22
CA ARG A 97 -10.25 -4.69 -3.18
C ARG A 97 -10.23 -3.71 -2.02
N LEU A 98 -11.20 -2.80 -2.02
CA LEU A 98 -11.72 -2.24 -0.79
C LEU A 98 -11.99 -3.44 0.14
N MET A 99 -11.08 -3.72 1.07
CA MET A 99 -11.41 -4.55 2.22
C MET A 99 -12.34 -3.70 3.09
N THR A 100 -13.58 -3.54 2.63
CA THR A 100 -14.64 -3.10 3.53
C THR A 100 -14.71 -4.18 4.60
N ARG A 101 -14.28 -3.86 5.82
CA ARG A 101 -14.92 -4.48 6.96
C ARG A 101 -16.39 -4.12 6.81
N THR A 102 -17.21 -5.05 6.35
CA THR A 102 -18.64 -4.96 6.59
C THR A 102 -18.77 -4.79 8.09
N ILE A 103 -19.28 -3.64 8.52
CA ILE A 103 -19.85 -3.53 9.86
C ILE A 103 -21.09 -4.42 9.76
N ASP A 104 -20.94 -5.69 10.12
CA ASP A 104 -22.10 -6.51 10.43
C ASP A 104 -22.79 -5.82 11.61
N ASN A 105 -23.94 -5.23 11.34
CA ASN A 105 -24.89 -4.84 12.37
C ASN A 105 -25.77 -6.03 12.73
#